data_AF-A0A146K7Q5-F1
#
_entry.id   AF-A0A146K7Q5-F1
#
_cell.length_a   1.000
_cell.length_b   1.000
_cell.length_c   1.000
_cell.angle_alpha   90.00
_cell.angle_beta   90.00
_cell.angle_gamma   90.00
#
_symmetry.space_group_name_H-M   'P 1'
#
loop_
_entity.id
_entity.type
_entity.pdbx_description
1 polymer ?
#
loop_
_entity_poly.entity_id
_entity_poly.type
_entity_poly.pdbx_seq_one_letter_code
_entity_poly.pdbx_strand_id
1 'polypeptide(L)'
;MERNKTDTDTSNKFAKAFAVQVVKCARAYNQDPELLTEKEICELYESCSPGSKRGMWQEVGSLIGKEPVWCAKFYTNTFKKYMFPEILTAQDKQMMESKIEQMLNAGADKGEIVQACKELMRYKKVFPNRVESFAHQKIEKYLIKSNVQFQSIKREKAEHPQPPKQHSLKTVLPRNQKKQQRENFYNELECVTSYNSFIQLYDVTEIRNAVNSQNDNQKIVRPLKKIDCEELLKEIQLILE
;
A
#
# COMPACT_ATOMS: atom_id res chain seq x y z
N MET A 1 20.85 30.14 -15.32
CA MET A 1 20.97 28.67 -15.36
C MET A 1 21.45 28.09 -14.02
N GLU A 2 21.00 28.61 -12.87
CA GLU A 2 21.52 28.18 -11.54
C GLU A 2 20.59 27.24 -10.76
N ARG A 3 19.34 27.04 -11.20
CA ARG A 3 18.35 26.23 -10.45
C ARG A 3 18.67 24.72 -10.39
N ASN A 4 19.52 24.21 -11.27
CA ASN A 4 19.76 22.76 -11.34
C ASN A 4 20.77 22.23 -10.31
N LYS A 5 21.60 23.09 -9.70
CA LYS A 5 22.61 22.62 -8.73
C LYS A 5 22.05 22.42 -7.32
N THR A 6 21.10 23.25 -6.90
CA THR A 6 20.48 23.19 -5.55
C THR A 6 19.61 21.95 -5.35
N ASP A 7 18.97 21.48 -6.42
CA ASP A 7 18.05 20.33 -6.36
C ASP A 7 18.79 19.00 -6.23
N THR A 8 19.94 18.87 -6.88
CA THR A 8 20.80 17.68 -6.79
C THR A 8 21.41 17.53 -5.39
N ASP A 9 21.90 18.63 -4.79
CA ASP A 9 22.45 18.62 -3.43
C ASP A 9 21.40 18.22 -2.39
N THR A 10 20.18 18.77 -2.51
CA THR A 10 19.06 18.40 -1.62
C THR A 10 18.69 16.93 -1.77
N SER A 11 18.67 16.41 -2.99
CA SER A 11 18.33 15.00 -3.26
C SER A 11 19.37 14.04 -2.67
N ASN A 12 20.66 14.37 -2.79
CA ASN A 12 21.74 13.58 -2.20
C ASN A 12 21.70 13.62 -0.67
N LYS A 13 21.45 14.79 -0.07
CA LYS A 13 21.25 14.93 1.38
C LYS A 13 20.07 14.10 1.87
N PHE A 14 18.95 14.14 1.14
CA PHE A 14 17.78 13.31 1.44
C PHE A 14 18.14 11.83 1.41
N ALA A 15 18.78 11.35 0.34
CA ALA A 15 19.13 9.93 0.19
C ALA A 15 20.00 9.43 1.35
N LYS A 16 21.03 10.20 1.73
CA LYS A 16 21.90 9.87 2.87
C LYS A 16 21.15 9.85 4.20
N ALA A 17 20.41 10.92 4.52
CA ALA A 17 19.66 11.02 5.76
C ALA A 17 18.59 9.91 5.86
N PHE A 18 17.93 9.61 4.75
CA PHE A 18 16.93 8.55 4.66
C PHE A 18 17.54 7.17 4.87
N ALA A 19 18.66 6.85 4.20
CA ALA A 19 19.35 5.56 4.36
C ALA A 19 19.69 5.27 5.83
N VAL A 20 20.25 6.27 6.54
CA VAL A 20 20.60 6.15 7.96
C VAL A 20 19.38 5.82 8.81
N GLN A 21 18.26 6.51 8.57
CA GLN A 21 17.03 6.29 9.33
C GLN A 21 16.39 4.95 9.03
N VAL A 22 16.40 4.51 7.76
CA VAL A 22 15.87 3.21 7.37
C VAL A 22 16.65 2.06 7.99
N VAL A 23 17.98 2.11 7.99
CA VAL A 23 18.83 1.10 8.64
C VAL A 23 18.52 1.00 10.14
N LYS A 24 18.31 2.15 10.80
CA LYS A 24 17.90 2.22 12.22
C LYS A 24 16.50 1.62 12.43
N CYS A 25 15.52 1.99 11.60
CA CYS A 25 14.14 1.50 11.67
C CYS A 25 14.06 -0.02 11.45
N ALA A 26 14.81 -0.54 10.48
CA ALA A 26 14.88 -1.96 10.16
C ALA A 26 15.75 -2.78 11.14
N ARG A 27 16.47 -2.11 12.06
CA ARG A 27 17.47 -2.70 12.96
C ARG A 27 18.58 -3.45 12.22
N ALA A 28 18.90 -2.99 11.00
CA ALA A 28 19.88 -3.61 10.12
C ALA A 28 21.29 -3.05 10.36
N TYR A 29 21.73 -2.93 11.63
CA TYR A 29 22.95 -2.20 12.01
C TYR A 29 24.26 -2.71 11.39
N ASN A 30 24.26 -3.91 10.81
CA ASN A 30 25.39 -4.45 10.08
C ASN A 30 25.51 -3.93 8.63
N GLN A 31 24.51 -3.18 8.15
CA GLN A 31 24.53 -2.56 6.83
C GLN A 31 25.06 -1.14 6.94
N ASP A 32 26.02 -0.79 6.08
CA ASP A 32 26.49 0.58 5.92
C ASP A 32 25.48 1.38 5.08
N PRO A 33 24.83 2.42 5.64
CA PRO A 33 23.88 3.25 4.90
C PRO A 33 24.46 3.90 3.64
N GLU A 34 25.76 4.14 3.57
CA GLU A 34 26.40 4.77 2.41
C GLU A 34 26.56 3.81 1.22
N LEU A 35 26.49 2.50 1.46
CA LEU A 35 26.64 1.47 0.43
C LEU A 35 25.30 0.99 -0.15
N LEU A 36 24.17 1.36 0.47
CA LEU A 36 22.85 0.96 0.00
C LEU A 36 22.46 1.75 -1.26
N THR A 37 21.99 1.04 -2.27
CA THR A 37 21.34 1.64 -3.44
C THR A 37 19.97 2.19 -3.09
N GLU A 38 19.44 3.14 -3.86
CA GLU A 38 18.11 3.71 -3.57
C GLU A 38 16.98 2.67 -3.62
N LYS A 39 17.16 1.62 -4.42
CA LYS A 39 16.24 0.48 -4.48
C LYS A 39 16.27 -0.30 -3.16
N GLU A 40 17.45 -0.66 -2.66
CA GLU A 40 17.59 -1.39 -1.39
C GLU A 40 17.08 -0.56 -0.21
N ILE A 41 17.31 0.75 -0.20
CA ILE A 41 16.75 1.65 0.82
C ILE A 41 15.22 1.62 0.78
N CYS A 42 14.61 1.65 -0.41
CA CYS A 42 13.15 1.56 -0.54
C CYS A 42 12.61 0.21 -0.05
N GLU A 43 13.25 -0.90 -0.42
CA GLU A 43 12.87 -2.25 0.00
C GLU A 43 12.98 -2.41 1.53
N LEU A 44 14.09 -1.94 2.10
CA LEU A 44 14.33 -2.00 3.54
C LEU A 44 13.31 -1.13 4.31
N TYR A 45 13.00 0.06 3.80
CA TYR A 45 11.94 0.89 4.37
C TYR A 45 10.60 0.16 4.33
N GLU A 46 10.20 -0.41 3.19
CA GLU A 46 8.89 -1.07 3.09
C GLU A 46 8.78 -2.31 3.97
N SER A 47 9.90 -3.00 4.25
CA SER A 47 9.97 -4.11 5.21
C SER A 47 9.80 -3.69 6.68
N CYS A 48 9.97 -2.40 7.00
CA CYS A 48 9.82 -1.90 8.37
C CYS A 48 8.35 -1.96 8.83
N SER A 49 8.15 -2.25 10.11
CA SER A 49 6.82 -2.18 10.72
C SER A 49 6.24 -0.75 10.67
N PRO A 50 4.91 -0.57 10.59
CA PRO A 50 4.30 0.77 10.63
C PRO A 50 4.71 1.57 11.88
N GLY A 51 4.84 0.91 13.03
CA GLY A 51 5.29 1.54 14.27
C GLY A 51 6.71 2.10 14.20
N SER A 52 7.62 1.40 13.52
CA SER A 52 9.00 1.87 13.32
C SER A 52 9.13 2.98 12.27
N LYS A 53 8.17 3.12 11.35
CA LYS A 53 8.14 4.19 10.35
C LYS A 53 7.63 5.53 10.93
N ARG A 54 6.90 5.48 12.06
CA ARG A 54 6.29 6.67 12.68
C ARG A 54 7.36 7.69 13.07
N GLY A 55 7.16 8.95 12.67
CA GLY A 55 8.07 10.04 13.02
C GLY A 55 9.32 10.14 12.13
N MET A 56 9.52 9.18 11.22
CA MET A 56 10.75 9.10 10.43
C MET A 56 10.90 10.31 9.49
N TRP A 57 9.82 10.82 8.89
CA TRP A 57 9.90 11.99 8.03
C TRP A 57 10.28 13.26 8.78
N GLN A 58 9.92 13.36 10.06
CA GLN A 58 10.34 14.43 10.95
C GLN A 58 11.85 14.34 11.18
N GLU A 59 12.37 13.16 11.52
CA GLU A 59 13.81 12.96 11.73
C GLU A 59 14.61 13.24 10.44
N VAL A 60 14.19 12.70 9.30
CA VAL A 60 14.85 12.95 8.00
C VAL A 60 14.79 14.45 7.65
N GLY A 61 13.63 15.08 7.83
CA GLY A 61 13.42 16.50 7.53
C GLY A 61 14.30 17.42 8.37
N SER A 62 14.44 17.13 9.66
CA SER A 62 15.34 17.88 10.56
C SER A 62 16.81 17.80 10.13
N LEU A 63 17.27 16.65 9.62
CA LEU A 63 18.65 16.48 9.17
C LEU A 63 18.98 17.27 7.89
N ILE A 64 17.99 17.47 7.01
CA ILE A 64 18.20 18.12 5.70
C ILE A 64 17.59 19.52 5.60
N GLY A 65 16.99 20.03 6.69
CA GLY A 65 16.32 21.33 6.72
C GLY A 65 15.10 21.39 5.80
N LYS A 66 14.29 20.31 5.75
CA LYS A 66 13.05 20.23 4.96
C LYS A 66 11.87 19.82 5.82
N GLU A 67 10.69 20.25 5.38
CA GLU A 67 9.43 19.86 6.00
C GLU A 67 9.18 18.34 5.86
N PRO A 68 8.59 17.67 6.86
CA PRO A 68 8.29 16.23 6.82
C PRO A 68 7.40 15.86 5.61
N VAL A 69 6.43 16.72 5.29
CA VAL A 69 5.53 16.55 4.14
C VAL A 69 6.30 16.52 2.82
N TRP A 70 7.33 17.36 2.71
CA TRP A 70 8.20 17.37 1.53
C TRP A 70 8.97 16.05 1.44
N CYS A 71 9.52 15.56 2.56
CA CYS A 71 10.27 14.31 2.62
C CYS A 71 9.41 13.10 2.21
N ALA A 72 8.20 12.99 2.76
CA ALA A 72 7.26 11.92 2.41
C ALA A 72 6.87 11.95 0.92
N LYS A 73 6.62 13.14 0.37
CA LYS A 73 6.30 13.31 -1.06
C LYS A 73 7.49 12.96 -1.95
N PHE A 74 8.68 13.41 -1.56
CA PHE A 74 9.92 13.11 -2.29
C PHE A 74 10.17 11.60 -2.29
N TYR A 75 10.07 10.95 -1.13
CA TYR A 75 10.13 9.49 -1.00
C TYR A 75 9.13 8.80 -1.93
N THR A 76 7.86 9.20 -1.92
CA THR A 76 6.83 8.58 -2.77
C THR A 76 7.21 8.61 -4.26
N ASN A 77 7.85 9.69 -4.73
CA ASN A 77 8.31 9.78 -6.11
C ASN A 77 9.54 8.91 -6.37
N THR A 78 10.49 8.88 -5.44
CA THR A 78 11.67 8.00 -5.45
C THR A 78 11.23 6.53 -5.49
N PHE A 79 10.36 6.13 -4.57
CA PHE A 79 9.78 4.80 -4.50
C PHE A 79 9.15 4.37 -5.83
N LYS A 80 8.28 5.22 -6.42
CA LYS A 80 7.70 4.96 -7.75
C LYS A 80 8.78 4.75 -8.82
N LYS A 81 9.81 5.59 -8.84
CA LYS A 81 10.89 5.52 -9.83
C LYS A 81 11.68 4.23 -9.74
N TYR A 82 12.05 3.80 -8.53
CA TYR A 82 12.96 2.66 -8.33
C TYR A 82 12.24 1.31 -8.20
N MET A 83 11.06 1.28 -7.57
CA MET A 83 10.29 0.04 -7.39
C MET A 83 9.38 -0.25 -8.58
N PHE A 84 8.93 0.78 -9.29
CA PHE A 84 8.00 0.65 -10.41
C PHE A 84 8.45 1.43 -11.66
N PRO A 85 9.63 1.10 -12.23
CA PRO A 85 10.20 1.81 -13.36
C PRO A 85 9.38 1.70 -14.65
N GLU A 86 8.50 0.70 -14.77
CA GLU A 86 7.74 0.48 -15.99
C GLU A 86 6.52 1.41 -16.09
N ILE A 87 6.18 1.73 -17.34
CA ILE A 87 4.98 2.48 -17.70
C ILE A 87 4.00 1.57 -18.44
N LEU A 88 2.71 1.90 -18.39
CA LEU A 88 1.70 1.18 -19.18
C LEU A 88 1.93 1.45 -20.67
N THR A 89 2.35 0.40 -21.38
CA THR A 89 2.51 0.43 -22.83
C THR A 89 1.15 0.46 -23.54
N ALA A 90 1.14 0.70 -24.85
CA ALA A 90 -0.09 0.62 -25.64
C ALA A 90 -0.71 -0.79 -25.61
N GLN A 91 0.13 -1.83 -25.66
CA GLN A 91 -0.29 -3.22 -25.59
C GLN A 91 -0.93 -3.56 -24.24
N ASP A 92 -0.34 -3.07 -23.13
CA ASP A 92 -0.90 -3.27 -21.78
C ASP A 92 -2.28 -2.65 -21.66
N LYS A 93 -2.43 -1.43 -22.17
CA LYS A 93 -3.70 -0.72 -22.18
C LYS A 93 -4.75 -1.48 -22.99
N GLN A 94 -4.38 -1.98 -24.17
CA GLN A 94 -5.29 -2.78 -25.00
C GLN A 94 -5.72 -4.09 -24.30
N MET A 95 -4.78 -4.77 -23.64
CA MET A 95 -5.06 -5.99 -22.89
C MET A 95 -6.01 -5.73 -21.71
N MET A 96 -5.74 -4.66 -20.95
CA MET A 96 -6.60 -4.22 -19.85
C MET A 96 -7.98 -3.78 -20.34
N GLU A 97 -8.07 -3.07 -21.47
CA GLU A 97 -9.36 -2.69 -22.08
C GLU A 97 -10.18 -3.92 -22.47
N SER A 98 -9.56 -4.91 -23.11
CA SER A 98 -10.22 -6.18 -23.45
C SER A 98 -10.72 -6.92 -22.20
N LYS A 99 -9.92 -6.94 -21.12
CA LYS A 99 -10.31 -7.55 -19.85
C LYS A 99 -11.48 -6.82 -19.18
N ILE A 100 -11.45 -5.49 -19.19
CA ILE A 100 -12.53 -4.64 -18.64
C ILE A 100 -13.83 -4.90 -19.39
N GLU A 101 -13.79 -4.92 -20.72
CA GLU A 101 -14.97 -5.17 -21.56
C GLU A 101 -15.55 -6.58 -21.31
N GLN A 102 -14.69 -7.61 -21.26
CA GLN A 102 -15.09 -8.98 -20.94
C GLN A 102 -15.85 -9.04 -19.60
N MET A 103 -15.30 -8.41 -18.55
CA MET A 103 -15.88 -8.48 -17.21
C MET A 103 -17.13 -7.62 -17.06
N LEU A 104 -17.20 -6.46 -17.73
CA LEU A 104 -18.42 -5.66 -17.80
C LEU A 104 -19.56 -6.44 -18.46
N ASN A 105 -19.28 -7.14 -19.56
CA ASN A 105 -20.28 -7.98 -20.24
C ASN A 105 -20.72 -9.17 -19.38
N ALA A 106 -19.86 -9.66 -18.49
CA ALA A 106 -20.19 -10.68 -17.50
C ALA A 106 -20.95 -10.13 -16.28
N GLY A 107 -21.19 -8.82 -16.20
CA GLY A 107 -21.90 -8.18 -15.08
C GLY A 107 -21.06 -8.02 -13.81
N ALA A 108 -19.74 -8.11 -13.90
CA ALA A 108 -18.84 -7.92 -12.76
C ALA A 108 -18.90 -6.49 -12.22
N ASP A 109 -18.68 -6.32 -10.92
CA ASP A 109 -18.67 -5.00 -10.30
C ASP A 109 -17.34 -4.25 -10.54
N LYS A 110 -17.34 -2.94 -10.29
CA LYS A 110 -16.18 -2.09 -10.55
C LYS A 110 -14.93 -2.52 -9.76
N GLY A 111 -15.11 -2.94 -8.51
CA GLY A 111 -14.02 -3.41 -7.65
C GLY A 111 -13.39 -4.70 -8.18
N GLU A 112 -14.23 -5.67 -8.56
CA GLU A 112 -13.79 -6.92 -9.18
C GLU A 112 -12.99 -6.66 -10.47
N ILE A 113 -13.47 -5.77 -11.33
CA ILE A 113 -12.78 -5.42 -12.58
C ILE A 113 -11.41 -4.79 -12.30
N VAL A 114 -11.35 -3.81 -11.39
CA VAL A 114 -10.10 -3.13 -11.02
C VAL A 114 -9.10 -4.12 -10.43
N GLN A 115 -9.55 -5.03 -9.57
CA GLN A 115 -8.72 -6.06 -8.97
C GLN A 115 -8.17 -7.02 -10.03
N ALA A 116 -9.00 -7.48 -10.96
CA ALA A 116 -8.55 -8.33 -12.07
C ALA A 116 -7.53 -7.62 -12.97
N CYS A 117 -7.67 -6.32 -13.22
CA CYS A 117 -6.67 -5.55 -13.94
C CYS A 117 -5.34 -5.45 -13.17
N LYS A 118 -5.38 -5.30 -11.84
CA LYS A 118 -4.17 -5.32 -11.00
C LYS A 118 -3.47 -6.67 -11.08
N GLU A 119 -4.21 -7.76 -10.96
CA GLU A 119 -3.68 -9.12 -11.05
C GLU A 119 -3.07 -9.43 -12.42
N LEU A 120 -3.72 -8.98 -13.50
CA LEU A 120 -3.21 -9.11 -14.86
C LEU A 120 -1.83 -8.43 -15.03
N MET A 121 -1.60 -7.33 -14.32
CA MET A 121 -0.38 -6.55 -14.40
C MET A 121 0.62 -6.85 -13.28
N ARG A 122 0.36 -7.85 -12.42
CA ARG A 122 1.14 -8.11 -11.20
C ARG A 122 2.63 -8.38 -11.43
N TYR A 123 2.96 -9.01 -12.56
CA TYR A 123 4.34 -9.37 -12.91
C TYR A 123 5.10 -8.23 -13.58
N LYS A 124 4.39 -7.16 -13.95
CA LYS A 124 5.02 -5.96 -14.50
C LYS A 124 5.37 -5.02 -13.36
N LYS A 125 6.54 -4.37 -13.45
CA LYS A 125 6.94 -3.36 -12.46
C LYS A 125 6.25 -2.02 -12.73
N VAL A 126 4.93 -2.04 -12.91
CA VAL A 126 4.08 -0.87 -13.13
C VAL A 126 3.42 -0.50 -11.81
N PHE A 127 3.40 0.80 -11.50
CA PHE A 127 2.82 1.27 -10.25
C PHE A 127 1.32 0.92 -10.17
N PRO A 128 0.83 0.23 -9.11
CA PRO A 128 -0.55 -0.25 -9.01
C PRO A 128 -1.61 0.83 -9.18
N ASN A 129 -1.40 2.02 -8.61
CA ASN A 129 -2.38 3.12 -8.73
C ASN A 129 -2.52 3.60 -10.18
N ARG A 130 -1.52 3.39 -11.04
CA ARG A 130 -1.61 3.73 -12.46
C ARG A 130 -2.52 2.75 -13.20
N VAL A 131 -2.46 1.47 -12.84
CA VAL A 131 -3.38 0.43 -13.34
C VAL A 131 -4.82 0.74 -12.90
N GLU A 132 -5.00 1.01 -11.61
CA GLU A 132 -6.30 1.36 -11.02
C GLU A 132 -6.92 2.61 -11.66
N SER A 133 -6.14 3.69 -11.78
CA SER A 133 -6.61 4.93 -12.40
C SER A 133 -7.04 4.70 -13.86
N PHE A 134 -6.29 3.89 -14.61
CA PHE A 134 -6.66 3.57 -15.98
C PHE A 134 -7.94 2.73 -16.04
N ALA A 135 -8.06 1.71 -15.18
CA ALA A 135 -9.24 0.85 -15.13
C ALA A 135 -10.51 1.66 -14.81
N HIS A 136 -10.48 2.51 -13.78
CA HIS A 136 -11.60 3.40 -13.44
C HIS A 136 -12.01 4.30 -14.62
N GLN A 137 -11.03 4.97 -15.25
CA GLN A 137 -11.31 5.84 -16.40
C GLN A 137 -11.95 5.08 -17.56
N LYS A 138 -11.52 3.83 -17.80
CA LYS A 138 -12.07 3.02 -18.89
C LYS A 138 -13.46 2.50 -18.56
N ILE A 139 -13.67 1.97 -17.35
CA ILE A 139 -14.99 1.56 -16.86
C ILE A 139 -15.99 2.71 -17.03
N GLU A 140 -15.66 3.91 -16.54
CA GLU A 140 -16.53 5.09 -16.68
C GLU A 140 -16.86 5.41 -18.14
N LYS A 141 -15.86 5.37 -19.03
CA LYS A 141 -16.07 5.60 -20.46
C LYS A 141 -17.00 4.56 -21.09
N TYR A 142 -16.87 3.29 -20.74
CA TYR A 142 -17.74 2.23 -21.26
C TYR A 142 -19.18 2.43 -20.79
N LEU A 143 -19.39 2.76 -19.52
CA LEU A 143 -20.73 2.98 -18.97
C LEU A 143 -21.45 4.17 -19.58
N ILE A 144 -20.72 5.25 -19.86
CA ILE A 144 -21.29 6.41 -20.56
C ILE A 144 -21.69 6.04 -22.00
N LYS A 145 -20.87 5.23 -22.69
CA LYS A 145 -21.13 4.85 -24.09
C LYS A 145 -22.27 3.86 -24.25
N SER A 146 -22.39 2.89 -23.35
CA SER A 146 -23.36 1.81 -23.48
C SER A 146 -24.77 2.21 -23.03
N ASN A 147 -24.93 3.40 -22.42
CA ASN A 147 -26.19 3.83 -21.78
C ASN A 147 -26.72 2.82 -20.74
N VAL A 148 -25.86 1.92 -20.29
CA VAL A 148 -26.19 0.88 -19.30
C VAL A 148 -26.13 1.54 -17.93
N GLN A 149 -27.29 1.77 -17.32
CA GLN A 149 -27.35 2.07 -15.90
C GLN A 149 -26.76 0.88 -15.13
N PHE A 150 -25.68 1.11 -14.39
CA PHE A 150 -25.20 0.15 -13.40
C PHE A 150 -26.33 -0.03 -12.39
N GLN A 151 -27.09 -1.12 -12.52
CA GLN A 151 -27.92 -1.57 -11.42
C GLN A 151 -26.93 -2.00 -10.35
N SER A 152 -26.71 -1.12 -9.37
CA SER A 152 -26.12 -1.54 -8.11
C SER A 152 -27.04 -2.66 -7.63
N ILE A 153 -26.56 -3.89 -7.72
CA ILE A 153 -27.22 -5.03 -7.11
C ILE A 153 -27.14 -4.70 -5.63
N LYS A 154 -28.22 -4.08 -5.13
CA LYS A 154 -28.53 -4.06 -3.71
C LYS A 154 -28.64 -5.52 -3.35
N ARG A 155 -27.53 -6.11 -2.89
CA ARG A 155 -27.59 -7.32 -2.09
C ARG A 155 -28.53 -6.96 -0.96
N GLU A 156 -29.74 -7.51 -1.00
CA GLU A 156 -30.70 -7.45 0.09
C GLU A 156 -29.97 -8.02 1.31
N LYS A 157 -29.40 -7.11 2.11
CA LYS A 157 -29.02 -7.44 3.47
C LYS A 157 -30.33 -7.79 4.15
N ALA A 158 -30.46 -9.07 4.51
CA ALA A 158 -31.50 -9.56 5.38
C ALA A 158 -31.70 -8.55 6.52
N GLU A 159 -32.95 -8.08 6.66
CA GLU A 159 -33.36 -7.14 7.69
C GLU A 159 -32.97 -7.68 9.06
N HIS A 160 -31.98 -7.03 9.68
CA HIS A 160 -31.78 -7.13 11.11
C HIS A 160 -32.53 -5.96 11.76
N PRO A 161 -33.41 -6.21 12.75
CA PRO A 161 -34.26 -5.17 13.33
C PRO A 161 -33.42 -4.05 13.97
N GLN A 162 -33.73 -2.81 13.61
CA GLN A 162 -33.06 -1.61 14.12
C GLN A 162 -33.26 -1.47 15.65
N PRO A 163 -32.21 -1.21 16.44
CA PRO A 163 -32.36 -0.69 17.78
C PRO A 163 -32.84 0.78 17.74
N PRO A 164 -33.59 1.23 18.77
CA PRO A 164 -34.26 2.53 18.79
C PRO A 164 -33.29 3.72 18.71
N LYS A 165 -33.72 4.73 17.94
CA LYS A 165 -33.01 6.00 17.70
C LYS A 165 -32.76 6.76 19.01
N GLN A 166 -31.49 6.88 19.40
CA GLN A 166 -31.07 7.89 20.38
C GLN A 166 -30.81 9.23 19.69
N HIS A 167 -31.42 10.29 20.20
CA HIS A 167 -31.18 11.68 19.81
C HIS A 167 -29.75 12.11 20.13
N SER A 168 -28.89 12.25 19.11
CA SER A 168 -27.56 12.83 19.27
C SER A 168 -27.63 14.36 19.19
N LEU A 169 -27.36 15.01 20.32
CA LEU A 169 -27.08 16.44 20.43
C LEU A 169 -25.87 16.81 19.57
N LYS A 170 -25.98 17.89 18.78
CA LYS A 170 -24.88 18.45 18.00
C LYS A 170 -23.85 19.10 18.93
N THR A 171 -22.81 18.36 19.29
CA THR A 171 -21.66 18.90 20.02
C THR A 171 -20.74 19.63 19.05
N VAL A 172 -20.58 20.95 19.21
CA VAL A 172 -19.60 21.77 18.48
C VAL A 172 -18.22 21.44 19.02
N LEU A 173 -17.40 20.75 18.20
CA LEU A 173 -16.06 20.30 18.57
C LEU A 173 -15.07 21.47 18.68
N PRO A 174 -14.32 21.60 19.80
CA PRO A 174 -13.35 22.68 20.00
C PRO A 174 -12.16 22.58 19.02
N ARG A 175 -11.64 23.75 18.62
CA ARG A 175 -10.65 23.95 17.55
C ARG A 175 -9.36 23.11 17.68
N ASN A 176 -8.99 22.70 18.90
CA ASN A 176 -7.83 21.84 19.15
C ASN A 176 -8.04 20.38 18.71
N GLN A 177 -9.29 19.87 18.69
CA GLN A 177 -9.56 18.50 18.22
C GLN A 177 -9.45 18.38 16.69
N LYS A 178 -9.64 19.46 15.93
CA LYS A 178 -9.43 19.45 14.47
C LYS A 178 -7.96 19.29 14.08
N LYS A 179 -7.02 19.77 14.89
CA LYS A 179 -5.58 19.57 14.66
C LYS A 179 -5.19 18.11 14.92
N GLN A 180 -5.71 17.53 16.00
CA GLN A 180 -5.48 16.13 16.35
C GLN A 180 -6.18 15.15 15.38
N GLN A 181 -7.37 15.48 14.87
CA GLN A 181 -8.03 14.71 13.82
C GLN A 181 -7.27 14.75 12.48
N ARG A 182 -6.63 15.88 12.15
CA ARG A 182 -5.74 15.95 10.98
C ARG A 182 -4.50 15.09 11.16
N GLU A 183 -3.83 15.15 12.30
CA GLU A 183 -2.68 14.28 12.60
C GLU A 183 -3.06 12.79 12.60
N ASN A 184 -4.23 12.43 13.13
CA ASN A 184 -4.76 11.06 13.07
C ASN A 184 -5.07 10.61 11.63
N PHE A 185 -5.64 11.48 10.81
CA PHE A 185 -5.88 11.21 9.39
C PHE A 185 -4.57 10.97 8.60
N TYR A 186 -3.50 11.70 8.93
CA TYR A 186 -2.18 11.46 8.32
C TYR A 186 -1.55 10.14 8.78
N ASN A 187 -1.71 9.77 10.06
CA ASN A 187 -1.29 8.46 10.57
C ASN A 187 -2.07 7.30 9.90
N GLU A 188 -3.36 7.49 9.57
CA GLU A 188 -4.16 6.53 8.83
C GLU A 188 -3.77 6.44 7.36
N LEU A 189 -3.45 7.56 6.69
CA LEU A 189 -2.98 7.57 5.30
C LEU A 189 -1.62 6.88 5.13
N GLU A 190 -0.68 7.08 6.07
CA GLU A 190 0.58 6.33 6.11
C GLU A 190 0.34 4.81 6.28
N CYS A 191 -0.66 4.44 7.08
CA CYS A 191 -1.05 3.05 7.30
C CYS A 191 -1.67 2.42 6.04
N VAL A 192 -2.58 3.10 5.35
CA VAL A 192 -3.27 2.56 4.16
C VAL A 192 -2.33 2.40 2.96
N THR A 193 -1.38 3.31 2.75
CA THR A 193 -0.38 3.15 1.68
C THR A 193 0.65 2.06 1.99
N SER A 194 0.99 1.86 3.27
CA SER A 194 1.85 0.75 3.69
C SER A 194 1.12 -0.60 3.60
N TYR A 195 -0.16 -0.68 3.98
CA TYR A 195 -0.92 -1.93 4.04
C TYR A 195 -1.25 -2.49 2.65
N ASN A 196 -1.66 -1.62 1.72
CA ASN A 196 -1.88 -2.03 0.33
C ASN A 196 -0.59 -2.43 -0.40
N SER A 197 0.57 -1.89 0.01
CA SER A 197 1.87 -2.29 -0.53
C SER A 197 2.38 -3.59 0.11
N PHE A 198 2.07 -3.82 1.40
CA PHE A 198 2.47 -5.02 2.13
C PHE A 198 1.70 -6.27 1.69
N ILE A 199 0.38 -6.15 1.43
CA ILE A 199 -0.42 -7.27 0.89
C ILE A 199 -0.02 -7.62 -0.56
N GLN A 200 0.58 -6.68 -1.30
CA GLN A 200 1.04 -6.93 -2.66
C GLN A 200 2.47 -7.49 -2.74
N LEU A 201 3.30 -7.29 -1.72
CA LEU A 201 4.70 -7.76 -1.70
C LEU A 201 4.84 -9.20 -1.20
N TYR A 202 3.85 -9.73 -0.48
CA TYR A 202 3.83 -11.14 -0.09
C TYR A 202 2.76 -11.87 -0.88
N ASP A 203 3.19 -12.81 -1.72
CA ASP A 203 2.31 -13.77 -2.35
C ASP A 203 1.65 -14.60 -1.23
N VAL A 204 0.33 -14.48 -1.04
CA VAL A 204 -0.45 -15.32 -0.11
C VAL A 204 -0.19 -16.80 -0.40
N THR A 205 0.16 -17.14 -1.65
CA THR A 205 0.58 -18.47 -2.07
C THR A 205 1.98 -18.84 -1.55
N GLU A 206 2.95 -17.91 -1.50
CA GLU A 206 4.26 -18.16 -0.90
C GLU A 206 4.17 -18.32 0.62
N ILE A 207 3.32 -17.53 1.31
CA ILE A 207 3.07 -17.72 2.75
C ILE A 207 2.41 -19.10 2.98
N ARG A 208 1.40 -19.46 2.18
CA ARG A 208 0.75 -20.78 2.27
C ARG A 208 1.73 -21.93 1.97
N ASN A 209 2.62 -21.77 0.98
CA ASN A 209 3.62 -22.77 0.64
C ASN A 209 4.74 -22.86 1.69
N ALA A 210 5.13 -21.76 2.33
CA ALA A 210 6.10 -21.74 3.43
C ALA A 210 5.54 -22.43 4.69
N VAL A 211 4.25 -22.23 4.99
CA VAL A 211 3.55 -22.92 6.08
C VAL A 211 3.42 -24.41 5.80
N ASN A 212 3.12 -24.80 4.55
CA ASN A 212 3.05 -26.21 4.16
C ASN A 212 4.43 -26.89 4.10
N SER A 213 5.50 -26.16 3.77
CA SER A 213 6.89 -26.64 3.73
C SER A 213 7.48 -26.94 5.12
N GLN A 214 6.99 -26.28 6.18
CA GLN A 214 7.42 -26.56 7.55
C GLN A 214 6.88 -27.87 8.13
N ASN A 215 5.91 -28.53 7.47
CA ASN A 215 5.41 -29.83 7.93
C ASN A 215 6.30 -31.03 7.54
N ASP A 216 7.27 -30.86 6.62
CA ASP A 216 8.00 -32.01 6.07
C ASP A 216 9.50 -32.09 6.43
N ASN A 217 10.07 -31.15 7.18
CA ASN A 217 11.47 -31.28 7.60
C ASN A 217 11.75 -30.73 9.01
N GLN A 218 11.68 -31.62 10.00
CA GLN A 218 12.39 -31.44 11.25
C GLN A 218 13.91 -31.47 11.00
N LYS A 219 14.57 -30.32 11.06
CA LYS A 219 15.76 -30.08 11.91
C LYS A 219 16.41 -28.72 11.62
N ILE A 220 16.78 -28.08 12.74
CA ILE A 220 17.64 -26.89 12.89
C ILE A 220 16.90 -25.55 12.74
N VAL A 221 16.40 -24.97 13.84
CA VAL A 221 16.62 -23.56 14.26
C VAL A 221 16.37 -23.42 15.77
N ARG A 222 17.17 -22.58 16.43
CA ARG A 222 17.10 -22.09 17.82
C ARG A 222 15.71 -21.60 18.27
N PRO A 223 15.42 -21.52 19.57
CA PRO A 223 14.06 -21.34 20.08
C PRO A 223 13.55 -19.91 19.83
N LEU A 224 12.73 -19.75 18.80
CA LEU A 224 11.72 -18.71 18.78
C LEU A 224 10.62 -19.13 19.76
N LYS A 225 10.07 -18.17 20.52
CA LYS A 225 8.92 -18.40 21.41
C LYS A 225 7.87 -19.20 20.65
N LYS A 226 7.51 -20.37 21.17
CA LYS A 226 6.40 -21.19 20.68
C LYS A 226 5.15 -20.30 20.66
N ILE A 227 4.84 -19.76 19.49
CA ILE A 227 3.49 -19.36 19.18
C ILE A 227 2.80 -20.68 18.84
N ASP A 228 1.73 -20.98 19.56
CA ASP A 228 1.01 -22.23 19.37
C ASP A 228 0.37 -22.22 17.98
N CYS A 229 0.93 -22.98 17.06
CA CYS A 229 0.45 -23.05 15.68
C CYS A 229 -1.01 -23.54 15.61
N GLU A 230 -1.49 -24.26 16.62
CA GLU A 230 -2.90 -24.68 16.69
C GLU A 230 -3.86 -23.50 16.92
N GLU A 231 -3.42 -22.48 17.65
CA GLU A 231 -4.26 -21.31 17.97
C GLU A 231 -4.40 -20.40 16.73
N LEU A 232 -3.31 -20.25 15.98
CA LEU A 232 -3.28 -19.53 14.70
C LEU A 232 -4.09 -20.24 13.60
N LEU A 233 -4.05 -21.58 13.57
CA LEU A 233 -4.87 -22.35 12.63
C LEU A 233 -6.37 -22.22 12.95
N LYS A 234 -6.75 -22.20 14.23
CA LYS A 234 -8.15 -21.96 14.63
C LYS A 234 -8.66 -20.59 14.22
N GLU A 235 -7.86 -19.53 14.37
CA GLU A 235 -8.24 -18.19 13.94
C GLU A 235 -8.42 -18.10 12.41
N ILE A 236 -7.55 -18.75 11.64
CA ILE A 236 -7.66 -18.77 10.17
C ILE A 236 -8.91 -19.54 9.72
N GLN A 237 -9.23 -20.64 10.40
CA GLN A 237 -10.41 -21.45 10.07
C GLN A 237 -11.72 -20.69 10.39
N LEU A 238 -11.72 -19.89 11.46
CA LEU A 238 -12.85 -19.03 11.84
C LEU A 238 -13.09 -17.85 10.88
N ILE A 239 -12.08 -17.47 10.09
CA ILE A 239 -12.17 -16.43 9.06
C ILE A 239 -12.66 -17.00 7.71
N LEU A 240 -12.52 -18.31 7.51
CA LEU A 240 -12.86 -19.00 6.26
C LEU A 240 -14.25 -19.65 6.27
N GLU A 241 -14.91 -19.73 7.43
CA GLU A 241 -16.32 -20.11 7.60
C GLU A 241 -17.23 -18.88 7.67
#